data_AF-A0A1T4SRN9-F1
#
_entry.id   AF-A0A1T4SRN9-F1
#
_cell.length_a   1.000
_cell.length_b   1.000
_cell.length_c   1.000
_cell.angle_alpha   90.00
_cell.angle_beta   90.00
_cell.angle_gamma   90.00
#
_symmetry.space_group_name_H-M   'P 1'
#
loop_
_entity.id
_entity.type
_entity.pdbx_description
1 polymer ?
#
loop_
_entity_poly.entity_id
_entity_poly.type
_entity_poly.pdbx_seq_one_letter_code
_entity_poly.pdbx_strand_id
1 'polypeptide(L)' 'MRAMTLDDLEARIERRRAELGFVGDSHVMPNSGASRTAEKRELLRFLADEAAKRQTPLPFKANY' A
#
# COMPACT_ATOMS: atom_id res chain seq x y z
N MET A 1 6.36 -23.82 -15.61
CA MET A 1 6.62 -22.40 -15.36
C MET A 1 7.38 -21.85 -16.56
N ARG A 2 6.95 -20.73 -17.16
CA ARG A 2 7.77 -20.07 -18.20
C ARG A 2 8.99 -19.45 -17.52
N ALA A 3 10.18 -19.73 -18.03
CA ALA A 3 11.38 -19.00 -17.64
C ALA A 3 11.22 -17.56 -18.13
N MET A 4 11.46 -16.61 -17.23
CA MET A 4 11.37 -15.18 -17.51
C MET A 4 12.77 -14.62 -17.31
N THR A 5 13.24 -13.80 -18.24
CA THR A 5 14.54 -13.15 -18.11
C THR A 5 14.47 -12.03 -17.07
N LEU A 6 15.63 -11.55 -16.63
CA LEU A 6 15.69 -10.37 -15.75
C LEU A 6 15.12 -9.13 -16.45
N ASP A 7 15.41 -8.97 -17.74
CA ASP A 7 14.90 -7.85 -18.56
C ASP A 7 13.37 -7.86 -18.68
N ASP A 8 12.78 -9.05 -18.85
CA ASP A 8 11.32 -9.22 -18.87
C ASP A 8 10.70 -8.82 -17.52
N LEU A 9 11.41 -9.10 -16.41
CA LEU A 9 10.97 -8.75 -15.06
C LEU A 9 11.01 -7.26 -14.84
N GLU A 10 12.09 -6.62 -15.24
CA GLU A 10 12.26 -5.17 -15.16
C GLU A 10 11.19 -4.44 -15.98
N ALA A 11 10.95 -4.86 -17.23
CA ALA A 11 9.91 -4.29 -18.08
C ALA A 11 8.49 -4.46 -17.50
N ARG A 12 8.23 -5.55 -16.76
CA ARG A 12 6.95 -5.74 -16.07
C ARG A 12 6.83 -4.87 -14.83
N ILE A 13 7.92 -4.69 -14.07
CA ILE A 13 7.96 -3.81 -12.91
C ILE A 13 7.70 -2.36 -13.34
N GLU A 14 8.41 -1.87 -14.35
CA GLU A 14 8.27 -0.48 -14.81
C GLU A 14 6.87 -0.17 -15.35
N ARG A 15 6.27 -1.11 -16.11
CA ARG A 15 4.86 -1.00 -16.53
C ARG A 15 3.92 -0.91 -15.34
N ARG A 16 4.13 -1.75 -14.32
CA ARG A 16 3.31 -1.75 -13.12
C ARG A 16 3.50 -0.47 -12.30
N ARG A 17 4.72 0.09 -12.29
CA ARG A 17 5.01 1.38 -11.64
C ARG A 17 4.26 2.52 -12.32
N ALA A 18 4.26 2.56 -13.65
CA ALA A 18 3.50 3.54 -14.42
C ALA A 18 1.98 3.44 -14.16
N GLU A 19 1.42 2.23 -14.13
CA GLU A 19 0.00 2.00 -13.77
C GLU A 19 -0.37 2.53 -12.38
N LEU A 20 0.58 2.51 -11.44
CA LEU A 20 0.40 3.00 -10.08
C LEU A 20 0.77 4.49 -9.91
N GLY A 21 1.18 5.17 -10.98
CA GLY A 21 1.53 6.58 -10.98
C GLY A 21 2.89 6.90 -10.35
N PHE A 22 3.79 5.92 -10.22
CA PHE A 22 5.14 6.16 -9.73
C PHE A 22 6.02 6.75 -10.85
N VAL A 23 6.76 7.81 -10.51
CA VAL A 23 7.67 8.52 -11.43
C VAL A 23 9.05 8.62 -10.80
N GLY A 24 10.11 8.32 -11.57
CA GLY A 24 11.50 8.36 -11.09
C GLY A 24 11.80 7.31 -10.01
N ASP A 25 12.83 7.55 -9.19
CA ASP A 25 13.27 6.65 -8.10
C ASP A 25 12.36 6.67 -6.87
N SER A 26 11.09 7.07 -7.03
CA SER A 26 10.09 7.06 -5.97
C SER A 26 9.87 5.64 -5.47
N HIS A 27 10.65 5.23 -4.48
CA HIS A 27 10.43 4.02 -3.72
C HIS A 27 9.12 4.18 -2.97
N VAL A 28 8.15 3.32 -3.28
CA VAL A 28 6.95 3.18 -2.48
C VAL A 28 7.39 2.68 -1.13
N MET A 29 7.39 3.55 -0.14
CA MET A 29 7.60 3.08 1.23
C MET A 29 6.55 2.00 1.52
N PRO A 30 6.95 0.84 2.05
CA PRO A 30 6.00 -0.19 2.42
C PRO A 30 4.90 0.45 3.25
N ASN A 31 3.64 0.07 3.02
CA ASN A 31 2.52 0.50 3.86
C ASN A 31 2.54 -0.21 5.23
N SER A 32 3.72 -0.32 5.83
CA SER A 32 3.97 -0.80 7.18
C SER A 32 3.61 0.30 8.17
N GLY A 33 3.18 -0.06 9.39
CA GLY A 33 2.90 0.94 10.44
C GLY A 33 4.11 1.83 10.73
N ALA A 34 5.33 1.29 10.60
CA ALA A 34 6.59 1.99 10.85
C ALA A 34 6.86 3.15 9.88
N SER A 35 6.35 3.08 8.65
CA SER A 35 6.58 4.10 7.61
C SER A 35 5.38 5.03 7.39
N ARG A 36 4.33 4.94 8.22
CA ARG A 36 3.17 5.83 8.11
C ARG A 36 3.42 7.16 8.79
N THR A 37 3.00 8.23 8.13
CA THR A 37 2.94 9.57 8.74
C THR A 37 1.96 9.58 9.91
N ALA A 38 2.06 10.58 10.78
CA ALA A 38 1.20 10.71 11.95
C ALA A 38 -0.27 10.88 11.54
N GLU A 39 -0.54 11.68 10.52
CA GLU A 39 -1.87 11.97 10.00
C GLU A 39 -2.55 10.70 9.49
N LYS A 40 -1.80 9.84 8.80
CA LYS A 40 -2.32 8.56 8.31
C LYS A 40 -2.64 7.59 9.46
N ARG A 41 -1.86 7.59 10.53
CA ARG A 41 -2.15 6.76 11.73
C ARG A 41 -3.41 7.24 12.43
N GLU A 42 -3.60 8.55 12.58
CA GLU A 42 -4.82 9.13 13.14
C GLU A 42 -6.06 8.80 12.31
N LEU A 43 -5.97 8.94 10.99
CA LEU A 43 -7.07 8.58 10.09
C LEU A 43 -7.48 7.10 10.26
N LEU A 44 -6.51 6.20 10.34
CA LEU A 44 -6.79 4.77 10.51
C LEU A 44 -7.41 4.43 11.87
N ARG A 45 -6.99 5.13 12.95
CA ARG A 45 -7.62 5.01 14.27
C ARG A 45 -9.07 5.50 14.23
N PHE A 46 -9.29 6.68 13.65
CA PHE A 46 -10.63 7.25 13.50
C PHE A 46 -11.58 6.30 12.73
N LEU A 47 -11.12 5.74 11.60
CA LEU A 47 -11.91 4.80 10.82
C LEU A 47 -12.22 3.52 11.60
N ALA A 48 -11.29 3.02 12.42
CA ALA A 48 -11.53 1.86 13.27
C ALA A 48 -12.55 2.16 14.39
N ASP A 49 -12.48 3.35 15.00
CA ASP A 49 -13.43 3.78 16.02
C ASP A 49 -14.85 3.92 15.44
N GLU A 50 -14.99 4.53 14.26
CA GLU A 50 -16.27 4.64 13.56
C GLU A 50 -16.84 3.28 13.14
N ALA A 51 -15.99 2.38 12.65
CA ALA A 51 -16.35 1.00 12.33
C ALA A 51 -16.87 0.24 13.57
N ALA A 52 -16.21 0.40 14.71
CA ALA A 52 -16.62 -0.20 15.98
C ALA A 52 -18.00 0.33 16.43
N LYS A 53 -18.24 1.65 16.34
CA LYS A 53 -19.55 2.26 16.67
C LYS A 53 -20.68 1.72 15.79
N ARG A 54 -20.40 1.49 14.51
CA ARG A 54 -21.37 0.97 13.52
C ARG A 54 -21.45 -0.56 13.49
N GLN A 55 -20.69 -1.25 14.36
CA GLN A 55 -20.56 -2.72 14.38
C GLN A 55 -20.25 -3.32 12.99
N THR A 56 -19.58 -2.53 12.14
CA THR A 56 -19.26 -2.93 10.76
C THR A 56 -17.75 -3.07 10.68
N PRO A 57 -17.21 -4.27 10.41
CA PRO A 57 -15.77 -4.46 10.37
C PRO A 57 -15.14 -3.70 9.19
N LEU A 58 -13.92 -3.21 9.38
CA LEU A 58 -13.15 -2.63 8.30
C LEU A 58 -12.79 -3.72 7.27
N PRO A 59 -12.85 -3.42 5.96
CA PRO A 59 -12.49 -4.39 4.91
C PRO A 59 -10.98 -4.64 4.83
N PHE A 60 -10.18 -4.00 5.70
CA PHE A 60 -8.73 -4.12 5.74
C PHE A 60 -8.24 -4.22 7.19
N LYS A 61 -7.06 -4.81 7.37
CA LYS A 61 -6.38 -4.83 8.67
C LYS A 61 -5.80 -3.45 8.96
N ALA A 62 -6.45 -2.71 9.85
CA ALA A 62 -5.90 -1.50 10.43
C ALA A 62 -4.78 -1.89 11.43
N ASN A 63 -3.59 -2.23 10.91
CA ASN A 63 -2.41 -2.41 11.75
C ASN A 63 -1.92 -1.01 12.15
N TYR A 64 -2.39 -0.47 13.28
CA TYR A 64 -2.10 0.89 13.74
C TYR A 64 -0.62 1.16 13.97
#